data_AF-A0A7W8E230-F1
#
_entry.id   AF-A0A7W8E230-F1
#
_cell.length_a   1.000
_cell.length_b   1.000
_cell.length_c   1.000
_cell.angle_alpha   90.00
_cell.angle_beta   90.00
_cell.angle_gamma   90.00
#
_symmetry.space_group_name_H-M   'P 1'
#
loop_
_entity.id
_entity.type
_entity.pdbx_description
1 polymer ?
#
loop_
_entity_poly.entity_id
_entity_poly.type
_entity_poly.pdbx_seq_one_letter_code
_entity_poly.pdbx_strand_id
1 'polypeptide(L)'
;MSNIYRFAYPTVPHYQMPCAMTGCLKSMNLEQFRFIHLLHSEAQRTNRSQICMSPAFIKDRTGIHSTNLGKVRTALRELGLLLFEKVGTEYIYTVCHPETRLPVTDQTMLQTIDLKLVSPTDRIKYIFGIIPDGHHGEKGITGRCPLPKHKDDTASFTMYPETGAWRCRGCDQKGSLLSLEILMSEDGMGVTVDDQEAYKRVSTKLRRLGAGSRTTGVPRASADIVFPYTDDDYDVLYEFVRIKGLKSKTRVRRVDPDRPGRYIWNDDGCRRVLYRLPEVRDASTVVVVEGEPDVETVRKLLLRDCDGEFIAVTTNPYGALNWLPEYTDTLAFKRVILLGDNDDKGRAHVEQVKDSLAAAAIEFKHVELPDEFKDVTEYLCVFDPGCLTELIGSDWVTLVDKTYSLL
;
A
#
# COMPACT_ATOMS: atom_id res chain seq x y z
N MET A 1 25.12 14.42 -30.01
CA MET A 1 23.91 13.83 -29.39
C MET A 1 22.75 13.81 -30.39
N SER A 2 22.86 13.05 -31.48
CA SER A 2 21.78 12.95 -32.47
C SER A 2 21.76 11.54 -33.09
N ASN A 3 20.54 11.05 -33.37
CA ASN A 3 20.17 9.82 -34.10
C ASN A 3 19.79 8.53 -33.36
N ILE A 4 19.57 8.50 -32.04
CA ILE A 4 19.06 7.27 -31.37
C ILE A 4 17.51 7.21 -31.28
N TYR A 5 16.81 8.32 -31.52
CA TYR A 5 15.34 8.39 -31.38
C TYR A 5 14.52 7.90 -32.59
N ARG A 6 15.11 7.20 -33.57
CA ARG A 6 14.43 6.86 -34.84
C ARG A 6 13.84 5.44 -34.96
N PHE A 7 13.64 4.74 -33.85
CA PHE A 7 12.78 3.55 -33.82
C PHE A 7 11.44 3.86 -33.14
N ALA A 8 10.77 4.91 -33.60
CA ALA A 8 9.34 5.07 -33.38
C ALA A 8 8.61 4.21 -34.42
N TYR A 9 8.08 3.06 -33.99
CA TYR A 9 7.06 2.36 -34.77
C TYR A 9 5.80 3.25 -34.84
N PRO A 10 5.08 3.33 -35.97
CA PRO A 10 3.96 4.27 -36.16
C PRO A 10 2.73 4.01 -35.30
N THR A 11 2.72 2.92 -34.51
CA THR A 11 1.55 2.45 -33.75
C THR A 11 1.74 2.48 -32.24
N VAL A 12 2.89 2.94 -31.73
CA VAL A 12 3.11 3.12 -30.29
C VAL A 12 3.15 4.62 -30.01
N PRO A 13 2.10 5.20 -29.40
CA PRO A 13 2.11 6.60 -29.03
C PRO A 13 3.19 6.82 -27.98
N HIS A 14 4.20 7.61 -28.35
CA HIS A 14 5.24 8.23 -27.52
C HIS A 14 5.59 7.52 -26.20
N TYR A 15 6.60 6.66 -26.26
CA TYR A 15 7.25 6.09 -25.09
C TYR A 15 8.02 7.16 -24.28
N GLN A 16 7.78 7.24 -22.97
CA GLN A 16 8.60 8.01 -22.03
C GLN A 16 9.42 7.06 -21.15
N MET A 17 10.74 7.04 -21.36
CA MET A 17 11.71 6.37 -20.48
C MET A 17 11.80 7.18 -19.18
N PRO A 18 11.79 6.55 -17.98
CA PRO A 18 11.97 7.29 -16.73
C PRO A 18 13.28 8.09 -16.74
N CYS A 19 13.25 9.37 -16.36
CA CYS A 19 14.44 10.25 -16.35
C CYS A 19 15.61 9.63 -15.55
N ALA A 20 15.27 8.92 -14.46
CA ALA A 20 16.18 8.15 -13.62
C ALA A 20 17.01 7.07 -14.35
N MET A 21 16.58 6.61 -15.53
CA MET A 21 17.34 5.64 -16.33
C MET A 21 18.62 6.24 -16.93
N THR A 22 18.71 7.56 -17.08
CA THR A 22 19.82 8.24 -17.79
C THR A 22 21.20 7.88 -17.23
N GLY A 23 21.32 7.65 -15.92
CA GLY A 23 22.57 7.19 -15.28
C GLY A 23 22.92 5.74 -15.63
N CYS A 24 21.92 4.85 -15.68
CA CYS A 24 22.09 3.43 -15.96
C CYS A 24 22.35 3.16 -17.46
N LEU A 25 21.89 4.04 -18.36
CA LEU A 25 22.06 3.90 -19.80
C LEU A 25 23.53 3.95 -20.25
N LYS A 26 24.41 4.63 -19.50
CA LYS A 26 25.84 4.76 -19.84
C LYS A 26 26.62 3.46 -19.68
N SER A 27 26.17 2.56 -18.80
CA SER A 27 26.81 1.28 -18.51
C SER A 27 26.17 0.10 -19.23
N MET A 28 25.11 0.32 -20.03
CA MET A 28 24.41 -0.73 -20.75
C MET A 28 24.96 -0.95 -22.15
N ASN A 29 24.99 -2.21 -22.57
CA ASN A 29 25.16 -2.55 -23.98
C ASN A 29 23.84 -2.45 -24.76
N LEU A 30 23.93 -2.57 -26.08
CA LEU A 30 22.78 -2.40 -26.97
C LEU A 30 21.67 -3.45 -26.76
N GLU A 31 22.01 -4.69 -26.43
CA GLU A 31 21.01 -5.74 -26.17
C GLU A 31 20.25 -5.48 -24.86
N GLN A 32 20.95 -5.07 -23.81
CA GLN A 32 20.35 -4.68 -22.53
C GLN A 32 19.41 -3.48 -22.71
N PHE A 33 19.84 -2.47 -23.46
CA PHE A 33 19.03 -1.30 -23.78
C PHE A 33 17.75 -1.69 -24.54
N ARG A 34 17.86 -2.50 -25.59
CA ARG A 34 16.69 -2.93 -26.37
C ARG A 34 15.73 -3.76 -25.53
N PHE A 35 16.25 -4.62 -24.67
CA PHE A 35 15.43 -5.43 -23.77
C PHE A 35 14.66 -4.56 -22.77
N ILE A 36 15.34 -3.66 -22.05
CA ILE A 36 14.70 -2.82 -21.04
C ILE A 36 13.70 -1.86 -21.68
N HIS A 37 14.02 -1.32 -22.86
CA HIS A 37 13.11 -0.50 -23.64
C HIS A 37 11.85 -1.27 -24.06
N LEU A 38 12.01 -2.50 -24.58
CA LEU A 38 10.87 -3.37 -24.89
C LEU A 38 10.03 -3.65 -23.64
N LEU A 39 10.66 -4.04 -22.54
CA LEU A 39 9.97 -4.36 -21.29
C LEU A 39 9.14 -3.18 -20.78
N HIS A 40 9.73 -1.99 -20.73
CA HIS A 40 9.03 -0.79 -20.28
C HIS A 40 7.93 -0.36 -21.27
N SER A 41 8.16 -0.51 -22.58
CA SER A 41 7.16 -0.25 -23.61
C SER A 41 5.95 -1.19 -23.45
N GLU A 42 6.19 -2.48 -23.25
CA GLU A 42 5.13 -3.46 -23.00
C GLU A 42 4.43 -3.22 -21.64
N ALA A 43 5.18 -2.82 -20.62
CA ALA A 43 4.64 -2.47 -19.31
C ALA A 43 3.67 -1.30 -19.39
N GLN A 44 4.03 -0.25 -20.13
CA GLN A 44 3.17 0.90 -20.38
C GLN A 44 1.97 0.52 -21.25
N ARG A 45 2.20 -0.18 -22.37
CA ARG A 45 1.15 -0.59 -23.31
C ARG A 45 0.09 -1.47 -22.65
N THR A 46 0.51 -2.42 -21.83
CA THR A 46 -0.40 -3.36 -21.16
C THR A 46 -0.94 -2.82 -19.85
N ASN A 47 -0.38 -1.72 -19.35
CA ASN A 47 -0.53 -1.30 -17.98
C ASN A 47 -0.34 -2.53 -17.07
N ARG A 48 0.85 -3.16 -17.13
CA ARG A 48 1.37 -4.19 -16.18
C ARG A 48 2.82 -3.91 -15.76
N SER A 49 3.20 -4.12 -14.51
CA SER A 49 4.62 -4.06 -14.09
C SER A 49 5.32 -5.40 -14.26
N GLN A 50 4.54 -6.46 -14.41
CA GLN A 50 4.98 -7.81 -14.75
C GLN A 50 4.53 -8.17 -16.17
N ILE A 51 5.48 -8.46 -17.04
CA ILE A 51 5.25 -8.76 -18.44
C ILE A 51 5.71 -10.17 -18.74
N CYS A 52 4.81 -10.99 -19.27
CA CYS A 52 5.19 -12.25 -19.88
C CYS A 52 5.62 -11.97 -21.33
N MET A 53 6.85 -12.35 -21.69
CA MET A 53 7.33 -12.25 -23.08
C MET A 53 8.04 -13.54 -23.48
N SER A 54 7.54 -14.17 -24.54
CA SER A 54 8.18 -15.36 -25.09
C SER A 54 9.53 -15.00 -25.75
N PRO A 55 10.50 -15.92 -25.79
CA PRO A 55 11.78 -15.69 -26.48
C PRO A 55 11.61 -15.31 -27.96
N ALA A 56 10.59 -15.87 -28.63
CA ALA A 56 10.26 -15.54 -30.02
C ALA A 56 9.79 -14.08 -30.16
N PHE A 57 8.92 -13.62 -29.26
CA PHE A 57 8.45 -12.24 -29.22
C PHE A 57 9.59 -11.25 -28.97
N ILE A 58 10.48 -11.56 -28.02
CA ILE A 58 11.64 -10.69 -27.74
C ILE A 58 12.57 -10.65 -28.95
N LYS A 59 12.86 -11.78 -29.59
CA LYS A 59 13.70 -11.84 -30.79
C LYS A 59 13.13 -11.02 -31.93
N ASP A 60 11.83 -11.13 -32.19
CA ASP A 60 11.12 -10.36 -33.23
C ASP A 60 11.23 -8.84 -32.98
N ARG A 61 11.06 -8.40 -31.72
CA ARG A 61 11.01 -6.98 -31.37
C ARG A 61 12.37 -6.32 -31.09
N THR A 62 13.38 -7.09 -30.71
CA THR A 62 14.69 -6.55 -30.29
C THR A 62 15.87 -7.08 -31.10
N GLY A 63 15.69 -8.15 -31.85
CA GLY A 63 16.75 -8.90 -32.51
C GLY A 63 17.61 -9.75 -31.56
N ILE A 64 17.32 -9.78 -30.26
CA ILE A 64 18.13 -10.53 -29.28
C ILE A 64 17.88 -12.03 -29.46
N HIS A 65 18.95 -12.80 -29.70
CA HIS A 65 18.86 -14.24 -29.89
C HIS A 65 18.60 -14.96 -28.57
N SER A 66 17.85 -16.07 -28.60
CA SER A 66 17.48 -16.84 -27.40
C SER A 66 18.68 -17.33 -26.58
N THR A 67 19.80 -17.59 -27.25
CA THR A 67 21.09 -17.97 -26.65
C THR A 67 21.74 -16.84 -25.83
N ASN A 68 21.42 -15.57 -26.12
CA ASN A 68 21.96 -14.40 -25.41
C ASN A 68 21.01 -13.87 -24.32
N LEU A 69 19.72 -14.23 -24.38
CA LEU A 69 18.70 -13.74 -23.42
C LEU A 69 19.06 -14.03 -21.97
N GLY A 70 19.67 -15.18 -21.67
CA GLY A 70 20.11 -15.52 -20.31
C GLY A 70 21.11 -14.48 -19.76
N LYS A 71 22.11 -14.11 -20.57
CA LYS A 71 23.14 -13.13 -20.18
C LYS A 71 22.54 -11.74 -19.99
N VAL A 72 21.65 -11.32 -20.89
CA VAL A 72 20.97 -10.02 -20.81
C VAL A 72 20.13 -9.92 -19.54
N ARG A 73 19.36 -10.97 -19.21
CA ARG A 73 18.53 -11.01 -18.01
C ARG A 73 19.36 -10.94 -16.73
N THR A 74 20.42 -11.75 -16.64
CA THR A 74 21.30 -11.78 -15.46
C THR A 74 21.96 -10.41 -15.25
N ALA A 75 22.50 -9.80 -16.30
CA ALA A 75 23.13 -8.49 -16.21
C ALA A 75 22.14 -7.39 -15.78
N LEU A 76 20.90 -7.40 -16.30
CA LEU A 76 19.87 -6.43 -15.87
C LEU A 76 19.40 -6.67 -14.44
N ARG A 77 19.42 -7.92 -13.96
CA ARG A 77 19.17 -8.26 -12.55
C ARG A 77 20.27 -7.76 -11.65
N GLU A 78 21.54 -7.93 -12.02
CA GLU A 78 22.70 -7.40 -11.27
C GLU A 78 22.66 -5.87 -11.17
N LEU A 79 22.17 -5.20 -12.21
CA LEU A 79 21.89 -3.75 -12.18
C LEU A 79 20.64 -3.38 -11.35
N GLY A 80 19.91 -4.35 -10.82
CA GLY A 80 18.67 -4.12 -10.04
C GLY A 80 17.53 -3.52 -10.87
N LEU A 81 17.54 -3.70 -12.20
CA LEU A 81 16.55 -3.13 -13.13
C LEU A 81 15.51 -4.15 -13.60
N LEU A 82 15.71 -5.41 -13.26
CA LEU A 82 14.89 -6.51 -13.73
C LEU A 82 14.85 -7.63 -12.70
N LEU A 83 13.65 -7.99 -12.23
CA LEU A 83 13.42 -9.34 -11.69
C LEU A 83 12.78 -10.21 -12.77
N PHE A 84 13.03 -11.51 -12.68
CA PHE A 84 12.37 -12.45 -13.57
C PHE A 84 12.19 -13.81 -12.91
N GLU A 85 11.08 -14.44 -13.20
CA GLU A 85 10.78 -15.80 -12.75
C GLU A 85 10.38 -16.64 -13.95
N LYS A 86 10.72 -17.92 -13.90
CA LYS A 86 10.36 -18.88 -14.93
C LYS A 86 9.07 -19.56 -14.51
N VAL A 87 8.02 -19.44 -15.31
CA VAL A 87 6.72 -20.08 -15.08
C VAL A 87 6.44 -20.98 -16.27
N GLY A 88 6.59 -22.30 -16.08
CA GLY A 88 6.53 -23.28 -17.17
C GLY A 88 7.63 -23.07 -18.19
N THR A 89 7.27 -22.80 -19.45
CA THR A 89 8.19 -22.52 -20.56
C THR A 89 8.45 -21.03 -20.79
N GLU A 90 7.74 -20.15 -20.08
CA GLU A 90 7.82 -18.71 -20.24
C GLU A 90 8.53 -18.02 -19.07
N TYR A 91 8.85 -16.74 -19.26
CA TYR A 91 9.44 -15.90 -18.23
C TYR A 91 8.52 -14.71 -17.98
N ILE A 92 8.24 -14.46 -16.71
CA ILE A 92 7.60 -13.24 -16.24
C ILE A 92 8.71 -12.27 -15.84
N TYR A 93 8.70 -11.09 -16.42
CA TYR A 93 9.68 -10.03 -16.17
C TYR A 93 9.02 -8.93 -15.36
N THR A 94 9.59 -8.60 -14.20
CA THR A 94 9.11 -7.51 -13.35
C THR A 94 9.99 -6.28 -13.54
N VAL A 95 9.35 -5.16 -13.86
CA VAL A 95 10.00 -3.85 -13.94
C VAL A 95 10.40 -3.39 -12.54
N CYS A 96 11.67 -3.01 -12.37
CA CYS A 96 12.16 -2.40 -11.14
C CYS A 96 12.35 -0.88 -11.33
N HIS A 97 12.17 -0.12 -10.25
CA HIS A 97 12.40 1.31 -10.26
C HIS A 97 13.91 1.60 -10.40
N PRO A 98 14.34 2.48 -11.31
CA PRO A 98 15.77 2.69 -11.60
C PRO A 98 16.60 3.25 -10.44
N GLU A 99 15.99 3.98 -9.51
CA GLU A 99 16.68 4.50 -8.32
C GLU A 99 16.63 3.53 -7.14
N THR A 100 15.42 3.13 -6.72
CA THR A 100 15.24 2.30 -5.52
C THR A 100 15.55 0.82 -5.74
N ARG A 101 15.66 0.36 -7.00
CA ARG A 101 15.87 -1.05 -7.40
C ARG A 101 14.75 -2.01 -6.95
N LEU A 102 13.66 -1.47 -6.43
CA LEU A 102 12.51 -2.24 -5.98
C LEU A 102 11.53 -2.51 -7.13
N PRO A 103 10.78 -3.63 -7.09
CA PRO A 103 9.70 -3.89 -8.04
C PRO A 103 8.66 -2.78 -8.06
N VAL A 104 8.20 -2.41 -9.26
CA VAL A 104 7.06 -1.49 -9.40
C VAL A 104 5.78 -2.28 -9.10
N THR A 105 5.12 -1.98 -7.97
CA THR A 105 3.97 -2.76 -7.48
C THR A 105 2.60 -2.12 -7.77
N ASP A 106 2.54 -0.85 -8.15
CA ASP A 106 1.27 -0.13 -8.37
C ASP A 106 1.28 0.67 -9.68
N GLN A 107 0.20 0.53 -10.45
CA GLN A 107 -0.01 1.07 -11.79
C GLN A 107 -1.13 2.07 -11.89
N THR A 108 -1.73 2.41 -10.76
CA THR A 108 -2.54 3.63 -10.67
C THR A 108 -1.73 4.82 -11.21
N MET A 109 -0.40 4.84 -11.06
CA MET A 109 0.54 5.86 -11.57
C MET A 109 0.36 6.33 -13.04
N LEU A 110 -0.36 5.61 -13.91
CA LEU A 110 -0.54 5.93 -15.34
C LEU A 110 -1.88 6.62 -15.71
N GLN A 111 -2.84 6.74 -14.79
CA GLN A 111 -4.13 7.42 -15.07
C GLN A 111 -4.11 8.87 -14.56
N THR A 112 -4.25 9.89 -15.39
CA THR A 112 -4.31 11.29 -14.89
C THR A 112 -5.49 11.48 -13.93
N ILE A 113 -5.22 11.88 -12.68
CA ILE A 113 -6.26 12.31 -11.73
C ILE A 113 -6.61 13.75 -12.08
N ASP A 114 -7.84 14.00 -12.52
CA ASP A 114 -8.32 15.38 -12.60
C ASP A 114 -8.53 15.90 -11.17
N LEU A 115 -7.59 16.74 -10.71
CA LEU A 115 -7.63 17.34 -9.36
C LEU A 115 -8.91 18.16 -9.13
N LYS A 116 -9.61 18.58 -10.18
CA LYS A 116 -10.90 19.28 -10.07
C LYS A 116 -12.05 18.33 -9.70
N LEU A 117 -11.94 17.05 -10.05
CA LEU A 117 -12.96 16.02 -9.84
C LEU A 117 -12.73 15.18 -8.57
N VAL A 118 -11.69 15.49 -7.80
CA VAL A 118 -11.42 14.85 -6.50
C VAL A 118 -12.59 15.14 -5.57
N SER A 119 -13.14 14.10 -4.95
CA SER A 119 -14.30 14.24 -4.08
C SER A 119 -13.96 15.04 -2.82
N PRO A 120 -14.93 15.75 -2.20
CA PRO A 120 -14.70 16.46 -0.94
C PRO A 120 -14.08 15.54 0.14
N THR A 121 -14.54 14.30 0.25
CA THR A 121 -14.01 13.28 1.17
C THR A 121 -12.52 13.00 0.92
N ASP A 122 -12.11 12.81 -0.33
CA ASP A 122 -10.70 12.55 -0.66
C ASP A 122 -9.82 13.78 -0.39
N ARG A 123 -10.36 15.00 -0.55
CA ARG A 123 -9.64 16.25 -0.21
C ARG A 123 -9.48 16.41 1.30
N ILE A 124 -10.50 16.02 2.06
CA ILE A 124 -10.44 15.98 3.53
C ILE A 124 -9.34 15.01 3.97
N LYS A 125 -9.36 13.76 3.50
CA LYS A 125 -8.31 12.77 3.80
C LYS A 125 -6.90 13.27 3.42
N TYR A 126 -6.77 13.87 2.24
CA TYR A 126 -5.51 14.45 1.78
C TYR A 126 -5.02 15.59 2.70
N ILE A 127 -5.90 16.50 3.12
CA ILE A 127 -5.49 17.65 3.94
C ILE A 127 -5.13 17.23 5.37
N PHE A 128 -5.79 16.23 5.94
CA PHE A 128 -5.44 15.71 7.27
C PHE A 128 -4.02 15.13 7.29
N GLY A 129 -3.53 14.61 6.16
CA GLY A 129 -2.12 14.23 6.01
C GLY A 129 -1.13 15.38 5.99
N ILE A 130 -1.60 16.61 5.82
CA ILE A 130 -0.78 17.83 5.75
C ILE A 130 -0.87 18.60 7.07
N ILE A 131 -2.06 18.66 7.67
CA ILE A 131 -2.35 19.28 8.96
C ILE A 131 -3.01 18.25 9.88
N PRO A 132 -2.21 17.37 10.53
CA PRO A 132 -2.75 16.30 11.37
C PRO A 132 -3.59 16.81 12.55
N ASP A 133 -3.28 18.01 13.06
CA ASP A 133 -4.03 18.72 14.11
C ASP A 133 -5.21 19.56 13.58
N GLY A 134 -5.54 19.41 12.29
CA GLY A 134 -6.69 20.05 11.68
C GLY A 134 -8.00 19.64 12.34
N HIS A 135 -9.02 20.49 12.26
CA HIS A 135 -10.37 20.18 12.71
C HIS A 135 -11.41 20.80 11.80
N HIS A 136 -12.62 20.26 11.84
CA HIS A 136 -13.77 20.79 11.11
C HIS A 136 -14.18 22.16 11.67
N GLY A 137 -13.92 23.23 10.92
CA GLY A 137 -14.47 24.57 11.17
C GLY A 137 -15.72 24.84 10.34
N GLU A 138 -16.39 25.98 10.58
CA GLU A 138 -17.67 26.34 9.93
C GLU A 138 -17.67 26.25 8.40
N LYS A 139 -16.53 26.52 7.76
CA LYS A 139 -16.40 26.62 6.29
C LYS A 139 -15.43 25.60 5.68
N GLY A 140 -14.75 24.79 6.49
CA GLY A 140 -13.72 23.88 6.02
C GLY A 140 -12.79 23.39 7.12
N ILE A 141 -11.77 22.62 6.74
CA ILE A 141 -10.78 22.07 7.68
C ILE A 141 -9.80 23.16 8.06
N THR A 142 -9.71 23.48 9.34
CA THR A 142 -8.88 24.55 9.89
C THR A 142 -7.77 23.98 10.77
N GLY A 143 -6.55 24.48 10.63
CA GLY A 143 -5.39 24.01 11.37
C GLY A 143 -4.22 25.00 11.29
N ARG A 144 -3.06 24.59 11.83
CA ARG A 144 -1.82 25.36 11.67
C ARG A 144 -1.37 25.38 10.21
N CYS A 145 -0.69 26.44 9.82
CA CYS A 145 -0.17 26.58 8.47
C CYS A 145 0.91 25.52 8.17
N PRO A 146 0.79 24.75 7.08
CA PRO A 146 1.81 23.76 6.70
C PRO A 146 2.98 24.36 5.89
N LEU A 147 2.99 25.67 5.64
CA LEU A 147 4.01 26.30 4.81
C LEU A 147 5.31 26.54 5.61
N PRO A 148 6.50 26.18 5.09
CA PRO A 148 7.78 26.27 5.81
C PRO A 148 8.10 27.66 6.37
N LYS A 149 7.68 28.71 5.66
CA LYS A 149 7.91 30.11 6.02
C LYS A 149 7.00 30.64 7.13
N HIS A 150 6.01 29.86 7.56
CA HIS A 150 5.08 30.28 8.60
C HIS A 150 5.12 29.30 9.78
N LYS A 151 5.88 29.66 10.81
CA LYS A 151 5.80 28.99 12.12
C LYS A 151 4.53 29.45 12.82
N ASP A 152 3.47 28.69 12.62
CA ASP A 152 2.13 29.07 13.03
C ASP A 152 1.79 28.50 14.40
N ASP A 153 1.74 29.37 15.41
CA ASP A 153 1.33 29.00 16.76
C ASP A 153 -0.20 29.07 16.95
N THR A 154 -0.94 29.47 15.91
CA THR A 154 -2.41 29.59 15.91
C THR A 154 -3.03 28.86 14.72
N ALA A 155 -4.29 28.44 14.78
CA ALA A 155 -4.91 27.78 13.62
C ALA A 155 -5.30 28.81 12.52
N SER A 156 -4.34 29.19 11.66
CA SER A 156 -4.54 30.26 10.67
C SER A 156 -4.87 29.77 9.24
N PHE A 157 -4.71 28.47 8.97
CA PHE A 157 -4.93 27.84 7.66
C PHE A 157 -6.31 27.19 7.58
N THR A 158 -7.00 27.34 6.44
CA THR A 158 -8.28 26.68 6.16
C THR A 158 -8.30 26.12 4.74
N MET A 159 -8.66 24.84 4.58
CA MET A 159 -8.96 24.18 3.29
C MET A 159 -10.47 23.99 3.15
N TYR A 160 -11.01 24.32 1.97
CA TYR A 160 -12.44 24.23 1.66
C TYR A 160 -12.73 22.96 0.83
N PRO A 161 -13.29 21.88 1.41
CA PRO A 161 -13.41 20.58 0.74
C PRO A 161 -14.17 20.61 -0.58
N GLU A 162 -15.22 21.41 -0.67
CA GLU A 162 -16.06 21.51 -1.87
C GLU A 162 -15.31 22.04 -3.10
N THR A 163 -14.35 22.93 -2.89
CA THR A 163 -13.62 23.61 -3.96
C THR A 163 -12.16 23.16 -4.07
N GLY A 164 -11.60 22.57 -3.00
CA GLY A 164 -10.17 22.34 -2.80
C GLY A 164 -9.32 23.61 -2.82
N ALA A 165 -9.97 24.77 -2.71
CA ALA A 165 -9.25 26.00 -2.43
C ALA A 165 -8.76 25.96 -0.98
N TRP A 166 -7.68 26.65 -0.69
CA TRP A 166 -7.19 26.88 0.67
C TRP A 166 -6.81 28.35 0.84
N ARG A 167 -6.79 28.79 2.09
CA ARG A 167 -6.30 30.11 2.49
C ARG A 167 -5.63 30.01 3.85
N CYS A 168 -4.44 30.57 3.97
CA CYS A 168 -3.85 30.90 5.26
C CYS A 168 -4.00 32.41 5.51
N ARG A 169 -4.57 32.76 6.66
CA ARG A 169 -4.72 34.17 7.08
C ARG A 169 -3.42 34.75 7.66
N GLY A 170 -2.53 33.91 8.16
CA GLY A 170 -1.25 34.33 8.75
C GLY A 170 -0.23 34.77 7.70
N CYS A 171 -0.01 33.96 6.66
CA CYS A 171 0.92 34.30 5.57
C CYS A 171 0.26 34.97 4.35
N ASP A 172 -1.06 35.23 4.43
CA ASP A 172 -1.91 35.78 3.35
C ASP A 172 -1.81 35.04 2.00
N GLN A 173 -1.48 33.76 2.03
CA GLN A 173 -1.45 32.91 0.84
C GLN A 173 -2.76 32.14 0.65
N LYS A 174 -3.08 31.85 -0.61
CA LYS A 174 -4.26 31.08 -1.01
C LYS A 174 -4.02 30.41 -2.34
N GLY A 175 -4.75 29.33 -2.62
CA GLY A 175 -4.64 28.65 -3.90
C GLY A 175 -5.39 27.33 -3.96
N SER A 176 -5.02 26.49 -4.92
CA SER A 176 -5.49 25.10 -5.07
C SER A 176 -4.57 24.11 -4.35
N LEU A 177 -5.00 22.85 -4.23
CA LEU A 177 -4.17 21.75 -3.73
C LEU A 177 -2.80 21.65 -4.42
N LEU A 178 -2.75 21.91 -5.74
CA LEU A 178 -1.49 21.90 -6.49
C LEU A 178 -0.54 23.00 -6.00
N SER A 179 -1.04 24.24 -5.88
CA SER A 179 -0.23 25.35 -5.36
C SER A 179 0.17 25.15 -3.89
N LEU A 180 -0.64 24.43 -3.11
CA LEU A 180 -0.28 24.08 -1.72
C LEU A 180 0.98 23.19 -1.70
N GLU A 181 0.99 22.10 -2.48
CA GLU A 181 2.12 21.17 -2.55
C GLU A 181 3.40 21.87 -3.07
N ILE A 182 3.27 22.79 -4.04
CA ILE A 182 4.39 23.62 -4.51
C ILE A 182 4.97 24.46 -3.37
N LEU A 183 4.12 25.21 -2.65
CA LEU A 183 4.56 26.10 -1.58
C LEU A 183 5.08 25.35 -0.35
N MET A 184 4.57 24.15 -0.08
CA MET A 184 5.09 23.28 0.97
C MET A 184 6.48 22.71 0.64
N SER A 185 6.81 22.58 -0.65
CA SER A 185 8.09 22.05 -1.10
C SER A 185 9.24 23.06 -1.07
N GLU A 186 8.94 24.31 -0.70
CA GLU A 186 9.91 25.39 -0.73
C GLU A 186 11.06 25.13 0.25
N ASP A 187 12.28 25.18 -0.25
CA ASP A 187 13.48 25.06 0.57
C ASP A 187 13.91 26.39 1.21
N GLY A 188 14.95 26.36 2.05
CA GLY A 188 15.51 27.56 2.69
C GLY A 188 16.08 28.62 1.74
N MET A 189 16.17 28.32 0.44
CA MET A 189 16.62 29.22 -0.62
C MET A 189 15.46 29.73 -1.49
N GLY A 190 14.22 29.35 -1.18
CA GLY A 190 13.03 29.75 -1.92
C GLY A 190 12.78 28.94 -3.20
N VAL A 191 13.44 27.79 -3.37
CA VAL A 191 13.24 26.91 -4.53
C VAL A 191 12.10 25.94 -4.25
N THR A 192 11.12 25.89 -5.14
CA THR A 192 10.01 24.93 -5.09
C THR A 192 10.14 23.87 -6.17
N VAL A 193 9.40 22.77 -6.04
CA VAL A 193 9.19 21.85 -7.17
C VAL A 193 8.34 22.52 -8.26
N ASP A 194 8.45 22.00 -9.48
CA ASP A 194 7.60 22.42 -10.59
C ASP A 194 6.18 21.81 -10.51
N ASP A 195 5.28 22.33 -11.36
CA ASP A 195 3.89 21.89 -11.44
C ASP A 195 3.74 20.38 -11.72
N GLN A 196 4.65 19.79 -12.50
CA GLN A 196 4.57 18.37 -12.86
C GLN A 196 4.90 17.47 -11.67
N GLU A 197 5.96 17.80 -10.93
CA GLU A 197 6.37 17.07 -9.74
C GLU A 197 5.36 17.28 -8.60
N ALA A 198 4.84 18.50 -8.41
CA ALA A 198 3.75 18.74 -7.45
C ALA A 198 2.49 17.92 -7.81
N TYR A 199 2.09 17.93 -9.08
CA TYR A 199 0.94 17.14 -9.54
C TYR A 199 1.16 15.64 -9.32
N LYS A 200 2.37 15.13 -9.56
CA LYS A 200 2.74 13.74 -9.28
C LYS A 200 2.63 13.40 -7.79
N ARG A 201 3.09 14.28 -6.89
CA ARG A 201 2.99 14.08 -5.44
C ARG A 201 1.54 14.05 -4.96
N VAL A 202 0.73 15.03 -5.38
CA VAL A 202 -0.70 15.12 -5.04
C VAL A 202 -1.45 13.89 -5.56
N SER A 203 -1.27 13.57 -6.85
CA SER A 203 -1.95 12.42 -7.47
C SER A 203 -1.52 11.10 -6.83
N THR A 204 -0.25 10.91 -6.47
CA THR A 204 0.21 9.70 -5.79
C THR A 204 -0.46 9.53 -4.43
N LYS A 205 -0.54 10.59 -3.62
CA LYS A 205 -1.22 10.56 -2.30
C LYS A 205 -2.72 10.23 -2.48
N LEU A 206 -3.39 10.90 -3.42
CA LEU A 206 -4.81 10.68 -3.71
C LEU A 206 -5.12 9.27 -4.25
N ARG A 207 -4.23 8.68 -5.06
CA ARG A 207 -4.39 7.28 -5.53
C ARG A 207 -4.37 6.28 -4.39
N ARG A 208 -3.44 6.46 -3.44
CA ARG A 208 -3.33 5.59 -2.27
C ARG A 208 -4.60 5.64 -1.41
N LEU A 209 -5.23 6.81 -1.36
CA LEU A 209 -6.57 7.03 -0.78
C LEU A 209 -7.74 6.48 -1.63
N GLY A 210 -7.48 5.83 -2.76
CA GLY A 210 -8.53 5.29 -3.64
C GLY A 210 -9.21 6.29 -4.56
N ALA A 211 -8.78 7.57 -4.58
CA ALA A 211 -9.33 8.59 -5.45
C ALA A 211 -9.03 8.31 -6.94
N GLY A 212 -10.03 8.51 -7.82
CA GLY A 212 -9.94 8.21 -9.25
C GLY A 212 -10.36 6.80 -9.66
N SER A 213 -10.64 5.90 -8.70
CA SER A 213 -11.15 4.55 -8.95
C SER A 213 -12.69 4.50 -9.06
N ARG A 214 -13.30 5.45 -9.79
CA ARG A 214 -14.70 5.37 -10.21
C ARG A 214 -14.77 5.16 -11.72
N THR A 215 -14.30 4.00 -12.17
CA THR A 215 -14.64 3.49 -13.50
C THR A 215 -15.55 2.27 -13.38
N THR A 216 -16.65 2.36 -14.12
CA THR A 216 -17.58 1.30 -14.47
C THR A 216 -16.86 0.07 -15.01
N GLY A 217 -17.42 -1.10 -14.73
CA GLY A 217 -16.71 -2.39 -14.74
C GLY A 217 -16.03 -2.80 -16.04
N VAL A 218 -14.87 -3.44 -15.87
CA VAL A 218 -14.47 -4.68 -16.55
C VAL A 218 -13.65 -5.50 -15.54
N PRO A 219 -14.05 -6.73 -15.18
CA PRO A 219 -13.22 -7.63 -14.39
C PRO A 219 -11.93 -7.98 -15.15
N ARG A 220 -10.78 -7.49 -14.69
CA ARG A 220 -9.46 -7.94 -15.18
C ARG A 220 -8.95 -9.08 -14.31
N ALA A 221 -8.60 -10.21 -14.90
CA ALA A 221 -7.95 -11.33 -14.24
C ALA A 221 -6.66 -10.89 -13.51
N SER A 222 -6.73 -10.80 -12.18
CA SER A 222 -5.57 -11.02 -11.29
C SER A 222 -5.80 -12.34 -10.57
N ALA A 223 -4.70 -12.98 -10.14
CA ALA A 223 -4.79 -14.12 -9.24
C ALA A 223 -5.64 -13.78 -8.01
N ASP A 224 -6.33 -14.78 -7.48
CA ASP A 224 -7.05 -14.65 -6.21
C ASP A 224 -6.06 -14.33 -5.08
N ILE A 225 -6.46 -13.48 -4.13
CA ILE A 225 -5.65 -13.24 -2.92
C ILE A 225 -6.08 -14.29 -1.89
N VAL A 226 -5.11 -15.02 -1.35
CA VAL A 226 -5.33 -16.14 -0.44
C VAL A 226 -4.76 -15.81 0.93
N PHE A 227 -5.57 -15.95 1.97
CA PHE A 227 -5.19 -15.78 3.37
C PHE A 227 -5.32 -17.14 4.09
N PRO A 228 -4.21 -17.87 4.30
CA PRO A 228 -4.25 -19.19 4.94
C PRO A 228 -4.38 -19.06 6.45
N TYR A 229 -5.37 -19.74 7.02
CA TYR A 229 -5.52 -19.96 8.46
C TYR A 229 -4.86 -21.30 8.79
N THR A 230 -3.83 -21.25 9.62
CA THR A 230 -3.02 -22.42 9.98
C THR A 230 -3.25 -22.81 11.44
N ASP A 231 -2.99 -24.06 11.76
CA ASP A 231 -2.85 -24.48 13.15
C ASP A 231 -1.49 -24.05 13.74
N ASP A 232 -1.19 -24.62 14.90
CA ASP A 232 -0.02 -24.36 15.72
C ASP A 232 1.30 -24.80 15.05
N ASP A 233 1.24 -25.77 14.12
CA ASP A 233 2.38 -26.33 13.41
C ASP A 233 2.53 -25.75 11.98
N TYR A 234 1.81 -24.65 11.69
CA TYR A 234 1.71 -24.00 10.37
C TYR A 234 1.00 -24.83 9.29
N ASP A 235 0.30 -25.92 9.66
CA ASP A 235 -0.49 -26.69 8.72
C ASP A 235 -1.79 -25.94 8.39
N VAL A 236 -2.13 -25.85 7.09
CA VAL A 236 -3.28 -25.07 6.62
C VAL A 236 -4.59 -25.78 6.96
N LEU A 237 -5.41 -25.14 7.80
CA LEU A 237 -6.75 -25.61 8.15
C LEU A 237 -7.76 -25.22 7.06
N TYR A 238 -7.76 -23.94 6.69
CA TYR A 238 -8.61 -23.39 5.64
C TYR A 238 -8.01 -22.07 5.12
N GLU A 239 -8.55 -21.57 4.02
CA GLU A 239 -8.07 -20.39 3.33
C GLU A 239 -9.23 -19.48 2.97
N PHE A 240 -9.08 -18.18 3.27
CA PHE A 240 -9.95 -17.14 2.73
C PHE A 240 -9.41 -16.70 1.37
N VAL A 241 -10.23 -16.83 0.34
CA VAL A 241 -9.90 -16.51 -1.05
C VAL A 241 -10.73 -15.33 -1.50
N ARG A 242 -10.08 -14.19 -1.71
CA ARG A 242 -10.72 -13.01 -2.32
C ARG A 242 -10.65 -13.16 -3.85
N ILE A 243 -11.80 -13.46 -4.45
CA ILE A 243 -11.95 -13.67 -5.90
C ILE A 243 -12.08 -12.31 -6.58
N LYS A 244 -11.17 -12.02 -7.51
CA LYS A 244 -11.17 -10.71 -8.20
C LYS A 244 -12.25 -10.66 -9.29
N GLY A 245 -12.89 -9.49 -9.45
CA GLY A 245 -13.83 -9.25 -10.55
C GLY A 245 -15.31 -9.43 -10.21
N LEU A 246 -15.60 -10.09 -9.10
CA LEU A 246 -16.89 -9.99 -8.42
C LEU A 246 -16.69 -9.01 -7.27
N LYS A 247 -17.53 -7.97 -7.19
CA LYS A 247 -17.57 -7.11 -6.00
C LYS A 247 -17.67 -8.03 -4.78
N SER A 248 -16.67 -7.98 -3.90
CA SER A 248 -16.80 -8.39 -2.50
C SER A 248 -17.09 -9.87 -2.21
N LYS A 249 -16.74 -10.82 -3.10
CA LYS A 249 -16.90 -12.26 -2.77
C LYS A 249 -15.60 -12.86 -2.25
N THR A 250 -15.46 -12.85 -0.93
CA THR A 250 -14.54 -13.75 -0.24
C THR A 250 -15.20 -15.12 -0.13
N ARG A 251 -14.46 -16.18 -0.47
CA ARG A 251 -14.88 -17.58 -0.29
C ARG A 251 -13.89 -18.30 0.59
N VAL A 252 -14.38 -19.23 1.38
CA VAL A 252 -13.52 -20.10 2.19
C VAL A 252 -13.34 -21.43 1.48
N ARG A 253 -12.13 -21.99 1.57
CA ARG A 253 -11.84 -23.35 1.11
C ARG A 253 -10.88 -24.06 2.06
N ARG A 254 -10.90 -25.38 2.08
CA ARG A 254 -9.95 -26.24 2.81
C ARG A 254 -9.37 -27.30 1.88
N VAL A 255 -8.25 -27.89 2.27
CA VAL A 255 -7.67 -29.03 1.54
C VAL A 255 -8.64 -30.22 1.61
N ASP A 256 -8.81 -30.90 0.48
CA ASP A 256 -9.57 -32.14 0.40
C ASP A 256 -8.75 -33.28 1.04
N PRO A 257 -9.17 -33.84 2.19
CA PRO A 257 -8.41 -34.87 2.89
C PRO A 257 -8.32 -36.17 2.10
N ASP A 258 -9.30 -36.44 1.23
CA ASP A 258 -9.35 -37.65 0.40
C ASP A 258 -8.61 -37.48 -0.92
N ARG A 259 -8.30 -36.23 -1.32
CA ARG A 259 -7.71 -35.90 -2.62
C ARG A 259 -6.64 -34.81 -2.50
N PRO A 260 -5.38 -35.20 -2.22
CA PRO A 260 -4.26 -34.26 -2.12
C PRO A 260 -4.17 -33.31 -3.33
N GLY A 261 -4.00 -32.03 -3.05
CA GLY A 261 -3.93 -30.97 -4.08
C GLY A 261 -5.27 -30.48 -4.61
N ARG A 262 -6.40 -30.96 -4.07
CA ARG A 262 -7.74 -30.40 -4.32
C ARG A 262 -8.25 -29.62 -3.12
N TYR A 263 -9.22 -28.75 -3.39
CA TYR A 263 -9.89 -27.92 -2.38
C TYR A 263 -11.39 -28.20 -2.35
N ILE A 264 -11.95 -28.18 -1.14
CA ILE A 264 -13.39 -28.16 -0.87
C ILE A 264 -13.75 -26.72 -0.47
N TRP A 265 -14.79 -26.14 -1.06
CA TRP A 265 -15.18 -24.73 -0.87
C TRP A 265 -16.06 -24.51 0.39
N ASN A 266 -15.53 -24.86 1.56
CA ASN A 266 -16.06 -24.57 2.90
C ASN A 266 -14.93 -24.66 3.95
N ASP A 267 -15.23 -24.38 5.21
CA ASP A 267 -14.40 -24.67 6.39
C ASP A 267 -15.01 -25.78 7.27
N ASP A 268 -15.96 -26.56 6.74
CA ASP A 268 -16.71 -27.55 7.53
C ASP A 268 -15.77 -28.59 8.14
N GLY A 269 -15.83 -28.72 9.47
CA GLY A 269 -14.97 -29.63 10.24
C GLY A 269 -13.59 -29.06 10.58
N CYS A 270 -13.24 -27.85 10.13
CA CYS A 270 -12.01 -27.18 10.53
C CYS A 270 -12.20 -26.40 11.84
N ARG A 271 -11.19 -26.43 12.70
CA ARG A 271 -11.10 -25.54 13.86
C ARG A 271 -10.93 -24.11 13.36
N ARG A 272 -11.82 -23.19 13.76
CA ARG A 272 -11.66 -21.76 13.48
C ARG A 272 -10.62 -21.16 14.41
N VAL A 273 -9.70 -20.40 13.84
CA VAL A 273 -8.56 -19.83 14.57
C VAL A 273 -8.38 -18.37 14.17
N LEU A 274 -7.66 -17.60 14.99
CA LEU A 274 -7.17 -16.28 14.62
C LEU A 274 -6.21 -16.37 13.44
N TYR A 275 -6.24 -15.37 12.56
CA TYR A 275 -5.30 -15.32 11.43
C TYR A 275 -3.86 -15.20 11.95
N ARG A 276 -2.90 -15.90 11.34
CA ARG A 276 -1.51 -15.98 11.83
C ARG A 276 -1.39 -16.58 13.25
N LEU A 277 -2.21 -17.58 13.60
CA LEU A 277 -2.24 -18.21 14.93
C LEU A 277 -0.85 -18.51 15.52
N PRO A 278 0.13 -19.13 14.82
CA PRO A 278 1.46 -19.35 15.39
C PRO A 278 2.14 -18.07 15.88
N GLU A 279 2.10 -16.99 15.08
CA GLU A 279 2.66 -15.69 15.45
C GLU A 279 1.94 -15.11 16.68
N VAL A 280 0.61 -15.23 16.73
CA VAL A 280 -0.20 -14.78 17.87
C VAL A 280 0.17 -15.52 19.16
N ARG A 281 0.45 -16.83 19.08
CA ARG A 281 0.84 -17.63 20.24
C ARG A 281 2.18 -17.23 20.82
N ASP A 282 3.15 -16.93 19.95
CA ASP A 282 4.51 -16.59 20.36
C ASP A 282 4.64 -15.16 20.90
N ALA A 283 3.77 -14.24 20.47
CA ALA A 283 3.84 -12.83 20.89
C ALA A 283 3.25 -12.58 22.28
N SER A 284 3.90 -11.72 23.07
CA SER A 284 3.37 -11.11 24.31
C SER A 284 2.30 -10.06 24.02
N THR A 285 2.45 -9.35 22.91
CA THR A 285 1.60 -8.24 22.48
C THR A 285 1.01 -8.52 21.10
N VAL A 286 -0.31 -8.32 20.95
CA VAL A 286 -1.05 -8.64 19.73
C VAL A 286 -1.87 -7.44 19.28
N VAL A 287 -1.72 -7.06 18.02
CA VAL A 287 -2.60 -6.08 17.36
C VAL A 287 -3.74 -6.84 16.68
N VAL A 288 -4.98 -6.50 17.00
CA VAL A 288 -6.18 -7.04 16.34
C VAL A 288 -6.76 -5.94 15.45
N VAL A 289 -6.87 -6.26 14.15
CA VAL A 289 -7.52 -5.41 13.14
C VAL A 289 -8.77 -6.11 12.59
N GLU A 290 -9.64 -5.40 11.88
CA GLU A 290 -10.92 -5.95 11.41
C GLU A 290 -10.79 -6.95 10.24
N GLY A 291 -9.78 -6.84 9.38
CA GLY A 291 -9.67 -7.67 8.17
C GLY A 291 -8.26 -8.14 7.80
N GLU A 292 -8.18 -9.23 7.04
CA GLU A 292 -6.87 -9.81 6.65
C GLU A 292 -5.97 -8.88 5.83
N PRO A 293 -6.48 -8.00 4.94
CA PRO A 293 -5.64 -7.03 4.26
C PRO A 293 -4.98 -6.03 5.22
N ASP A 294 -5.70 -5.58 6.25
CA ASP A 294 -5.18 -4.66 7.24
C ASP A 294 -4.07 -5.31 8.08
N VAL A 295 -4.21 -6.62 8.36
CA VAL A 295 -3.15 -7.42 8.99
C VAL A 295 -1.88 -7.34 8.15
N GLU A 296 -1.99 -7.58 6.85
CA GLU A 296 -0.83 -7.54 5.95
C GLU A 296 -0.28 -6.12 5.71
N THR A 297 -1.06 -5.07 5.96
CA THR A 297 -0.56 -3.68 5.97
C THR A 297 0.24 -3.41 7.24
N VAL A 298 -0.33 -3.67 8.42
CA VAL A 298 0.31 -3.36 9.71
C VAL A 298 1.55 -4.23 9.96
N ARG A 299 1.54 -5.51 9.58
CA ARG A 299 2.72 -6.41 9.73
C ARG A 299 3.97 -5.87 9.04
N LYS A 300 3.82 -5.15 7.92
CA LYS A 300 4.96 -4.57 7.18
C LYS A 300 5.66 -3.44 7.95
N LEU A 301 5.02 -2.89 8.97
CA LEU A 301 5.61 -1.87 9.83
C LEU A 301 6.67 -2.43 10.76
N LEU A 302 6.66 -3.75 11.03
CA LEU A 302 7.59 -4.43 11.93
C LEU A 302 7.66 -3.76 13.32
N LEU A 303 6.49 -3.40 13.86
CA LEU A 303 6.38 -2.81 15.20
C LEU A 303 6.95 -3.75 16.26
N ARG A 304 7.54 -3.17 17.30
CA ARG A 304 7.96 -3.86 18.51
C ARG A 304 7.13 -3.37 19.69
N ASP A 305 6.98 -4.19 20.71
CA ASP A 305 6.33 -3.73 21.94
C ASP A 305 7.24 -2.79 22.75
N CYS A 306 6.77 -2.35 23.91
CA CYS A 306 7.52 -1.45 24.78
C CYS A 306 8.84 -2.05 25.29
N ASP A 307 8.98 -3.38 25.28
CA ASP A 307 10.18 -4.10 25.72
C ASP A 307 11.10 -4.46 24.53
N GLY A 308 10.68 -4.13 23.30
CA GLY A 308 11.43 -4.43 22.08
C GLY A 308 11.13 -5.81 21.48
N GLU A 309 10.11 -6.51 21.99
CA GLU A 309 9.72 -7.84 21.54
C GLU A 309 8.82 -7.81 20.30
N PHE A 310 8.69 -8.96 19.64
CA PHE A 310 7.86 -9.11 18.45
C PHE A 310 6.37 -8.90 18.76
N ILE A 311 5.69 -8.10 17.93
CA ILE A 311 4.23 -7.94 17.95
C ILE A 311 3.61 -8.78 16.85
N ALA A 312 2.66 -9.64 17.21
CA ALA A 312 1.80 -10.30 16.23
C ALA A 312 0.66 -9.37 15.80
N VAL A 313 0.22 -9.49 14.54
CA VAL A 313 -0.97 -8.79 14.04
C VAL A 313 -1.93 -9.83 13.51
N THR A 314 -3.20 -9.72 13.88
CA THR A 314 -4.22 -10.73 13.59
C THR A 314 -5.59 -10.13 13.35
N THR A 315 -6.51 -10.98 12.91
CA THR A 315 -7.95 -10.73 12.79
C THR A 315 -8.72 -12.03 12.97
N ASN A 316 -10.03 -11.97 13.23
CA ASN A 316 -10.90 -13.14 13.24
C ASN A 316 -11.42 -13.46 11.83
N PRO A 317 -11.67 -14.74 11.51
CA PRO A 317 -12.32 -15.11 10.26
C PRO A 317 -13.74 -14.55 10.21
N TYR A 318 -14.25 -14.33 9.00
CA TYR A 318 -15.60 -13.80 8.70
C TYR A 318 -15.82 -12.32 9.03
N GLY A 319 -14.80 -11.60 9.50
CA GLY A 319 -14.83 -10.15 9.73
C GLY A 319 -15.73 -9.73 10.90
N ALA A 320 -16.12 -8.45 10.89
CA ALA A 320 -16.86 -7.81 11.98
C ALA A 320 -18.04 -8.63 12.52
N LEU A 321 -18.22 -8.58 13.84
CA LEU A 321 -19.28 -9.21 14.62
C LEU A 321 -19.22 -10.76 14.71
N ASN A 322 -18.18 -11.40 14.16
CA ASN A 322 -17.97 -12.85 14.24
C ASN A 322 -16.91 -13.25 15.29
N TRP A 323 -16.73 -12.44 16.34
CA TRP A 323 -15.80 -12.77 17.43
C TRP A 323 -16.35 -13.92 18.26
N LEU A 324 -15.53 -14.97 18.45
CA LEU A 324 -15.86 -16.15 19.24
C LEU A 324 -15.06 -16.19 20.55
N PRO A 325 -15.58 -16.82 21.62
CA PRO A 325 -14.86 -16.97 22.89
C PRO A 325 -13.45 -17.56 22.73
N GLU A 326 -13.28 -18.54 21.83
CA GLU A 326 -12.00 -19.23 21.60
C GLU A 326 -10.89 -18.29 21.09
N TYR A 327 -11.26 -17.18 20.43
CA TYR A 327 -10.30 -16.15 20.03
C TYR A 327 -9.80 -15.37 21.24
N THR A 328 -10.68 -15.09 22.20
CA THR A 328 -10.32 -14.47 23.48
C THR A 328 -9.43 -15.39 24.30
N ASP A 329 -9.73 -16.68 24.35
CA ASP A 329 -8.90 -17.69 25.04
C ASP A 329 -7.48 -17.75 24.45
N THR A 330 -7.36 -17.62 23.12
CA THR A 330 -6.06 -17.56 22.43
C THR A 330 -5.24 -16.34 22.84
N LEU A 331 -5.90 -15.26 23.28
CA LEU A 331 -5.28 -14.00 23.71
C LEU A 331 -5.02 -13.95 25.22
N ALA A 332 -5.29 -15.01 25.98
CA ALA A 332 -5.02 -15.06 27.41
C ALA A 332 -3.54 -14.77 27.72
N PHE A 333 -3.30 -13.97 28.77
CA PHE A 333 -1.97 -13.53 29.23
C PHE A 333 -1.20 -12.62 28.25
N LYS A 334 -1.87 -12.05 27.24
CA LYS A 334 -1.27 -11.11 26.28
C LYS A 334 -1.76 -9.69 26.52
N ARG A 335 -1.07 -8.72 25.92
CA ARG A 335 -1.54 -7.33 25.78
C ARG A 335 -2.15 -7.16 24.39
N VAL A 336 -3.32 -6.52 24.29
CA VAL A 336 -4.05 -6.42 23.02
C VAL A 336 -4.23 -4.97 22.57
N ILE A 337 -3.82 -4.65 21.35
CA ILE A 337 -4.08 -3.35 20.70
C ILE A 337 -5.21 -3.55 19.69
N LEU A 338 -6.31 -2.81 19.83
CA LEU A 338 -7.47 -2.89 18.94
C LEU A 338 -7.47 -1.72 17.96
N LEU A 339 -7.52 -2.04 16.67
CA LEU A 339 -7.64 -1.10 15.54
C LEU A 339 -8.82 -1.52 14.66
N GLY A 340 -10.03 -1.03 14.97
CA GLY A 340 -11.23 -1.32 14.17
C GLY A 340 -11.46 -0.35 13.02
N ASP A 341 -12.38 -0.69 12.11
CA ASP A 341 -12.84 0.25 11.10
C ASP A 341 -13.75 1.32 11.71
N ASN A 342 -13.71 2.53 11.16
CA ASN A 342 -14.51 3.68 11.56
C ASN A 342 -15.95 3.67 10.99
N ASP A 343 -16.44 2.54 10.50
CA ASP A 343 -17.86 2.40 10.15
C ASP A 343 -18.69 1.86 11.32
N ASP A 344 -20.03 1.91 11.21
CA ASP A 344 -20.91 1.49 12.31
C ASP A 344 -20.73 0.02 12.70
N LYS A 345 -20.36 -0.85 11.74
CA LYS A 345 -20.12 -2.27 12.01
C LYS A 345 -18.77 -2.48 12.68
N GLY A 346 -17.74 -1.76 12.23
CA GLY A 346 -16.42 -1.79 12.85
C GLY A 346 -16.43 -1.30 14.29
N ARG A 347 -17.10 -0.18 14.56
CA ARG A 347 -17.34 0.30 15.94
C ARG A 347 -18.05 -0.73 16.80
N ALA A 348 -19.15 -1.32 16.31
CA ALA A 348 -19.88 -2.34 17.04
C ALA A 348 -19.03 -3.60 17.29
N HIS A 349 -18.17 -3.97 16.34
CA HIS A 349 -17.25 -5.09 16.48
C HIS A 349 -16.17 -4.81 17.53
N VAL A 350 -15.57 -3.62 17.53
CA VAL A 350 -14.60 -3.23 18.58
C VAL A 350 -15.22 -3.34 19.96
N GLU A 351 -16.45 -2.86 20.16
CA GLU A 351 -17.12 -3.00 21.46
C GLU A 351 -17.34 -4.47 21.85
N GLN A 352 -17.75 -5.34 20.92
CA GLN A 352 -17.87 -6.78 21.17
C GLN A 352 -16.54 -7.41 21.61
N VAL A 353 -15.44 -7.04 20.95
CA VAL A 353 -14.10 -7.55 21.30
C VAL A 353 -13.66 -7.01 22.66
N LYS A 354 -13.86 -5.70 22.94
CA LYS A 354 -13.55 -5.08 24.24
C LYS A 354 -14.29 -5.78 25.38
N ASP A 355 -15.58 -6.05 25.23
CA ASP A 355 -16.37 -6.76 26.24
C ASP A 355 -15.81 -8.17 26.50
N SER A 356 -15.41 -8.87 25.44
CA SER A 356 -14.83 -10.21 25.55
C SER A 356 -13.47 -10.19 26.28
N LEU A 357 -12.59 -9.26 25.91
CA LEU A 357 -11.27 -9.09 26.55
C LEU A 357 -11.40 -8.66 28.01
N ALA A 358 -12.32 -7.73 28.31
CA ALA A 358 -12.60 -7.28 29.67
C ALA A 358 -13.12 -8.41 30.55
N ALA A 359 -14.04 -9.24 30.04
CA ALA A 359 -14.56 -10.40 30.75
C ALA A 359 -13.46 -11.43 31.07
N ALA A 360 -12.43 -11.53 30.23
CA ALA A 360 -11.26 -12.39 30.43
C ALA A 360 -10.12 -11.72 31.22
N ALA A 361 -10.30 -10.48 31.69
CA ALA A 361 -9.27 -9.68 32.36
C ALA A 361 -7.97 -9.52 31.56
N ILE A 362 -8.08 -9.46 30.23
CA ILE A 362 -6.95 -9.21 29.32
C ILE A 362 -6.72 -7.70 29.23
N GLU A 363 -5.46 -7.27 29.37
CA GLU A 363 -5.10 -5.86 29.19
C GLU A 363 -5.24 -5.47 27.71
N PHE A 364 -5.97 -4.41 27.41
CA PHE A 364 -6.12 -3.93 26.04
C PHE A 364 -6.12 -2.41 25.92
N LYS A 365 -5.76 -1.92 24.72
CA LYS A 365 -5.86 -0.53 24.30
C LYS A 365 -6.63 -0.44 22.99
N HIS A 366 -7.72 0.31 23.00
CA HIS A 366 -8.41 0.71 21.78
C HIS A 366 -7.74 1.97 21.23
N VAL A 367 -7.41 1.94 19.93
CA VAL A 367 -6.81 3.07 19.22
C VAL A 367 -7.82 3.58 18.19
N GLU A 368 -8.36 4.75 18.45
CA GLU A 368 -9.30 5.43 17.57
C GLU A 368 -8.53 6.12 16.43
N LEU A 369 -8.81 5.72 15.20
CA LEU A 369 -8.32 6.42 14.00
C LEU A 369 -9.20 7.66 13.75
N PRO A 370 -8.66 8.73 13.15
CA PRO A 370 -9.50 9.88 12.79
C PRO A 370 -10.65 9.46 11.86
N ASP A 371 -11.86 9.98 12.12
CA ASP A 371 -13.12 9.58 11.47
C ASP A 371 -13.09 9.65 9.93
N GLU A 372 -12.17 10.43 9.38
CA GLU A 372 -11.97 10.59 7.95
C GLU A 372 -11.38 9.33 7.30
N PHE A 373 -10.69 8.49 8.05
CA PHE A 373 -10.06 7.27 7.57
C PHE A 373 -10.93 6.08 7.92
N LYS A 374 -11.28 5.25 6.93
CA LYS A 374 -12.12 4.08 7.14
C LYS A 374 -11.44 3.03 8.01
N ASP A 375 -10.15 2.78 7.76
CA ASP A 375 -9.38 1.70 8.35
C ASP A 375 -7.89 2.09 8.44
N VAL A 376 -7.10 1.26 9.14
CA VAL A 376 -5.67 1.52 9.34
C VAL A 376 -4.89 1.50 8.03
N THR A 377 -5.33 0.74 7.03
CA THR A 377 -4.70 0.74 5.71
C THR A 377 -4.87 2.10 5.04
N GLU A 378 -6.06 2.69 5.11
CA GLU A 378 -6.31 4.03 4.59
C GLU A 378 -5.54 5.11 5.38
N TYR A 379 -5.46 4.98 6.70
CA TYR A 379 -4.65 5.87 7.55
C TYR A 379 -3.17 5.86 7.15
N LEU A 380 -2.56 4.68 7.00
CA LEU A 380 -1.15 4.50 6.63
C LEU A 380 -0.83 4.82 5.16
N CYS A 381 -1.85 5.09 4.34
CA CYS A 381 -1.64 5.68 3.02
C CYS A 381 -1.21 7.15 3.09
N VAL A 382 -1.53 7.81 4.20
CA VAL A 382 -1.37 9.25 4.40
C VAL A 382 -0.31 9.57 5.45
N PHE A 383 -0.39 8.92 6.61
CA PHE A 383 0.54 9.16 7.71
C PHE A 383 1.67 8.16 7.71
N ASP A 384 2.83 8.58 8.22
CA ASP A 384 3.94 7.67 8.43
C ASP A 384 3.69 6.76 9.65
N PRO A 385 4.41 5.63 9.76
CA PRO A 385 4.23 4.70 10.88
C PRO A 385 4.45 5.33 12.26
N GLY A 386 5.22 6.41 12.36
CA GLY A 386 5.44 7.17 13.58
C GLY A 386 4.14 7.75 14.13
N CYS A 387 3.30 8.34 13.29
CA CYS A 387 1.99 8.83 13.72
C CYS A 387 1.10 7.71 14.28
N LEU A 388 1.15 6.50 13.69
CA LEU A 388 0.42 5.36 14.24
C LEU A 388 0.98 4.95 15.61
N THR A 389 2.30 4.93 15.79
CA THR A 389 2.90 4.63 17.10
C THR A 389 2.62 5.70 18.15
N GLU A 390 2.48 6.97 17.77
CA GLU A 390 2.05 8.04 18.68
C GLU A 390 0.60 7.84 19.13
N LEU A 391 -0.31 7.46 18.22
CA LEU A 391 -1.68 7.09 18.58
C LEU A 391 -1.74 5.87 19.51
N ILE A 392 -0.92 4.86 19.24
CA ILE A 392 -0.83 3.66 20.09
C ILE A 392 -0.14 3.95 21.43
N GLY A 393 0.78 4.91 21.50
CA GLY A 393 1.53 5.27 22.71
C GLY A 393 2.80 4.42 22.94
N SER A 394 3.84 5.07 23.45
CA SER A 394 5.15 4.46 23.70
C SER A 394 5.17 3.43 24.84
N ASP A 395 4.12 3.40 25.66
CA ASP A 395 3.85 2.40 26.69
C ASP A 395 3.34 1.06 26.14
N TRP A 396 3.08 1.01 24.83
CA TRP A 396 2.61 -0.19 24.11
C TRP A 396 3.55 -0.59 22.98
N VAL A 397 4.07 0.38 22.22
CA VAL A 397 4.87 0.11 21.03
C VAL A 397 6.10 1.00 20.92
N THR A 398 7.14 0.47 20.27
CA THR A 398 8.32 1.20 19.86
C THR A 398 8.56 1.02 18.36
N LEU A 399 9.04 2.09 17.70
CA LEU A 399 9.54 2.00 16.33
C LEU A 399 10.94 1.41 16.35
N VAL A 400 11.19 0.40 15.51
CA VAL A 400 12.56 -0.05 15.24
C VAL A 400 13.27 1.08 14.49
N ASP A 401 14.21 1.71 15.15
CA ASP A 401 15.11 2.68 14.53
C ASP A 401 15.83 1.97 13.37
N LYS A 402 15.60 2.40 12.13
CA LYS A 402 16.21 1.80 10.92
C LYS A 402 17.72 2.03 10.81
N THR A 403 18.37 2.40 11.90
CA THR A 403 19.81 2.66 12.02
C THR A 403 20.65 1.40 12.24
N TYR A 404 20.04 0.24 12.53
CA TYR A 404 20.77 -1.02 12.70
C TYR A 404 20.24 -2.13 11.79
N SER A 405 20.67 -2.13 10.52
CA SER A 405 20.61 -3.31 9.63
C SER A 405 21.75 -3.27 8.59
N LEU A 406 22.95 -2.89 9.03
CA LEU A 406 24.22 -3.16 8.34
C LEU A 406 25.21 -3.73 9.35
N LEU A 407 24.96 -4.96 9.78
CA LEU A 407 25.98 -5.88 10.26
C LEU A 407 25.72 -7.26 9.67
#